data_AF-A0A831Z4E7-F1
#
_entry.id   AF-A0A831Z4E7-F1
#
_cell.length_a   1.000
_cell.length_b   1.000
_cell.length_c   1.000
_cell.angle_alpha   90.00
_cell.angle_beta   90.00
_cell.angle_gamma   90.00
#
_symmetry.space_group_name_H-M   'P 1'
#
loop_
_entity.id
_entity.type
_entity.pdbx_description
1 polymer ?
#
loop_
_entity_poly.entity_id
_entity_poly.type
_entity_poly.pdbx_seq_one_letter_code
_entity_poly.pdbx_strand_id
1 'polypeptide(L)'
;AVIPPVSGGSSVSIREEINVEVMLRSFLNAYMDEEGAVAVFIGRVKGKVGDACVKKLIYEVYEPLARRKLAEIAQQLQQKYGLLRIEIHHAIGEKKPGDTTVLIIASANTRSKALKAVEEAIERVKKEAPIWKLEVRDDGEYWIVGDGRRINRTKIR
;
A
#
# COMPACT_ATOMS: atom_id res chain seq x y z
N ALA A 1 -9.64 -19.50 -6.46
CA ALA A 1 -9.88 -18.98 -7.81
C ALA A 1 -9.71 -17.47 -7.78
N VAL A 2 -8.91 -16.89 -8.69
CA VAL A 2 -8.80 -15.44 -8.86
C VAL A 2 -9.92 -15.05 -9.81
N ILE A 3 -10.97 -14.43 -9.27
CA ILE A 3 -12.03 -13.84 -10.09
C ILE A 3 -11.42 -12.59 -10.72
N PRO A 4 -11.29 -12.49 -12.06
CA PRO A 4 -10.90 -11.22 -12.67
C PRO A 4 -12.01 -10.21 -12.38
N PRO A 5 -11.69 -8.96 -12.02
CA PRO A 5 -12.73 -7.95 -11.89
C PRO A 5 -13.40 -7.77 -13.25
N VAL A 6 -14.72 -7.87 -13.26
CA VAL A 6 -15.58 -7.40 -14.33
C VAL A 6 -15.30 -5.91 -14.53
N SER A 7 -14.87 -5.54 -15.73
CA SER A 7 -15.01 -4.19 -16.28
C SER A 7 -14.35 -3.06 -15.45
N GLY A 8 -13.04 -2.84 -15.59
CA GLY A 8 -12.42 -1.55 -15.19
C GLY A 8 -12.68 -1.12 -13.75
N GLY A 9 -12.40 -2.00 -12.80
CA GLY A 9 -12.69 -1.76 -11.38
C GLY A 9 -11.47 -1.34 -10.56
N SER A 10 -11.72 -0.65 -9.45
CA SER A 10 -10.79 -0.56 -8.33
C SER A 10 -10.72 -1.89 -7.58
N SER A 11 -9.52 -2.39 -7.27
CA SER A 11 -9.32 -3.63 -6.48
C SER A 11 -8.48 -3.34 -5.25
N VAL A 12 -8.78 -3.98 -4.12
CA VAL A 12 -7.98 -3.83 -2.89
C VAL A 12 -7.77 -5.16 -2.19
N SER A 13 -6.61 -5.32 -1.54
CA SER A 13 -6.38 -6.49 -0.71
C SER A 13 -5.41 -6.26 0.44
N ILE A 14 -5.69 -6.93 1.55
CA ILE A 14 -4.79 -7.08 2.69
C ILE A 14 -4.27 -8.52 2.67
N ARG A 15 -2.95 -8.72 2.74
CA ARG A 15 -2.32 -10.04 2.54
C ARG A 15 -1.06 -10.20 3.39
N GLU A 16 -0.67 -11.44 3.69
CA GLU A 16 0.64 -11.71 4.31
C GLU A 16 1.81 -11.42 3.36
N GLU A 17 1.64 -11.67 2.06
CA GLU A 17 2.70 -11.49 1.08
C GLU A 17 2.20 -10.75 -0.17
N ILE A 18 3.05 -9.86 -0.70
CA ILE A 18 2.83 -9.13 -1.93
C ILE A 18 3.88 -9.57 -2.95
N ASN A 19 3.46 -10.39 -3.91
CA ASN A 19 4.29 -10.73 -5.06
C ASN A 19 4.11 -9.68 -6.17
N VAL A 20 5.02 -8.72 -6.21
CA VAL A 20 4.97 -7.58 -7.15
C VAL A 20 4.98 -8.05 -8.61
N GLU A 21 5.81 -9.04 -8.95
CA GLU A 21 5.94 -9.52 -10.33
C GLU A 21 4.61 -10.09 -10.84
N VAL A 22 4.01 -11.00 -10.07
CA VAL A 22 2.75 -11.64 -10.44
C VAL A 22 1.61 -10.62 -10.50
N MET A 23 1.51 -9.74 -9.50
CA MET A 23 0.44 -8.73 -9.44
C MET A 23 0.57 -7.70 -10.55
N LEU A 24 1.76 -7.18 -10.81
CA LEU A 24 2.00 -6.23 -11.89
C LEU A 24 1.74 -6.88 -13.26
N ARG A 25 2.21 -8.11 -13.48
CA ARG A 25 1.94 -8.83 -14.73
C ARG A 25 0.44 -9.07 -14.94
N SER A 26 -0.28 -9.47 -13.88
CA SER A 26 -1.74 -9.62 -13.91
C SER A 26 -2.42 -8.30 -14.27
N PHE A 27 -1.99 -7.19 -13.66
CA PHE A 27 -2.51 -5.86 -13.96
C PHE A 27 -2.25 -5.49 -15.43
N LEU A 28 -1.03 -5.64 -15.94
CA LEU A 28 -0.68 -5.28 -17.31
C LEU A 28 -1.41 -6.15 -18.35
N ASN A 29 -1.65 -7.43 -18.06
CA ASN A 29 -2.39 -8.32 -18.97
C ASN A 29 -3.87 -7.95 -19.13
N ALA A 30 -4.46 -7.27 -18.14
CA ALA A 30 -5.82 -6.75 -18.21
C ALA A 30 -5.88 -5.35 -18.85
N TYR A 31 -5.09 -5.14 -19.90
CA TYR A 31 -4.99 -3.91 -20.68
C TYR A 31 -6.35 -3.38 -21.15
N MET A 32 -6.46 -2.06 -21.27
CA MET A 32 -7.62 -1.34 -21.81
C MET A 32 -7.18 -0.43 -22.95
N ASP A 33 -7.98 -0.31 -24.00
CA ASP A 33 -7.59 0.42 -25.22
C ASP A 33 -7.25 1.90 -24.96
N GLU A 34 -7.87 2.52 -23.95
CA GLU A 34 -7.62 3.90 -23.56
C GLU A 34 -6.41 4.07 -22.61
N GLU A 35 -5.68 2.99 -22.28
CA GLU A 35 -4.58 3.00 -21.31
C GLU A 35 -3.31 3.63 -21.88
N GLY A 36 -3.11 4.92 -21.59
CA GLY A 36 -1.93 5.67 -22.02
C GLY A 36 -0.76 5.66 -21.04
N ALA A 37 -0.96 5.25 -19.78
CA ALA A 37 0.09 5.12 -18.78
C ALA A 37 -0.32 4.23 -17.60
N VAL A 38 0.68 3.55 -17.04
CA VAL A 38 0.61 2.86 -15.73
C VAL A 38 1.65 3.47 -14.80
N ALA A 39 1.24 3.78 -13.57
CA ALA A 39 2.12 4.21 -12.50
C ALA A 39 2.10 3.19 -11.36
N VAL A 40 3.26 2.93 -10.76
CA VAL A 40 3.43 1.93 -9.71
C VAL A 40 4.18 2.53 -8.54
N PHE A 41 3.68 2.29 -7.33
CA PHE A 41 4.40 2.55 -6.08
C PHE A 41 4.63 1.24 -5.33
N ILE A 42 5.87 1.04 -4.86
CA ILE A 42 6.27 -0.13 -4.06
C ILE A 42 6.88 0.38 -2.75
N GLY A 43 6.15 0.23 -1.66
CA GLY A 43 6.65 0.48 -0.31
C GLY A 43 7.49 -0.69 0.16
N ARG A 44 8.71 -0.42 0.65
CA ARG A 44 9.63 -1.45 1.17
C ARG A 44 10.11 -1.12 2.57
N VAL A 45 10.37 -2.16 3.36
CA VAL A 45 10.97 -2.00 4.70
C VAL A 45 12.40 -1.48 4.57
N LYS A 46 12.70 -0.35 5.20
CA LYS A 46 14.07 0.16 5.30
C LYS A 46 14.88 -0.69 6.27
N GLY A 47 16.13 -1.00 5.93
CA GLY A 47 17.04 -1.71 6.85
C GLY A 47 17.65 -0.82 7.93
N LYS A 48 17.63 0.51 7.75
CA LYS A 48 18.13 1.49 8.70
C LYS A 48 17.23 2.72 8.74
N VAL A 49 17.14 3.32 9.91
CA VAL A 49 16.47 4.60 10.14
C VAL A 49 17.39 5.44 11.02
N GLY A 50 17.98 6.52 10.50
CA GLY A 50 19.10 7.14 11.20
C GLY A 50 20.22 6.10 11.43
N ASP A 51 20.72 6.02 12.66
CA ASP A 51 21.84 5.13 12.99
C ASP A 51 21.44 3.71 13.40
N ALA A 52 20.19 3.48 13.81
CA ALA A 52 19.78 2.18 14.33
C ALA A 52 19.15 1.26 13.27
N CYS A 53 19.49 -0.03 13.37
CA CYS A 53 19.16 -1.06 12.39
C CYS A 53 17.76 -1.62 12.63
N VAL A 54 16.94 -1.66 11.58
CA VAL A 54 15.60 -2.26 11.62
C VAL A 54 15.74 -3.77 11.47
N LYS A 55 15.23 -4.50 12.46
CA LYS A 55 15.18 -5.97 12.44
C LYS A 55 13.92 -6.47 11.74
N LYS A 56 12.77 -5.88 12.08
CA LYS A 56 11.48 -6.17 11.45
C LYS A 56 10.45 -5.07 11.71
N LEU A 57 9.43 -5.05 10.88
CA LEU A 57 8.16 -4.35 11.11
C LEU A 57 7.07 -5.38 11.38
N ILE A 58 6.17 -5.08 12.30
CA ILE A 58 4.97 -5.88 12.55
C ILE A 58 3.77 -5.00 12.23
N TYR A 59 2.95 -5.45 11.30
CA TYR A 59 1.74 -4.77 10.87
C TYR A 59 0.51 -5.44 11.45
N GLU A 60 -0.20 -4.71 12.29
CA GLU A 60 -1.47 -5.12 12.91
C GLU A 60 -2.61 -4.36 12.26
N VAL A 61 -3.75 -5.04 12.03
CA VAL A 61 -4.88 -4.45 11.34
C VAL A 61 -6.20 -5.00 11.85
N TYR A 62 -7.21 -4.12 11.93
CA TYR A 62 -8.59 -4.55 11.95
C TYR A 62 -9.08 -4.70 10.50
N GLU A 63 -8.88 -5.89 9.93
CA GLU A 63 -8.99 -6.14 8.49
C GLU A 63 -10.30 -5.66 7.86
N PRO A 64 -11.50 -5.88 8.44
CA PRO A 64 -12.76 -5.43 7.82
C PRO A 64 -12.80 -3.92 7.58
N LEU A 65 -12.38 -3.13 8.57
CA LEU A 65 -12.39 -1.67 8.47
C LEU A 65 -11.30 -1.17 7.54
N ALA A 66 -10.09 -1.75 7.61
CA ALA A 66 -9.00 -1.38 6.73
C ALA A 66 -9.32 -1.67 5.27
N ARG A 67 -9.87 -2.86 4.95
CA ARG A 67 -10.30 -3.21 3.59
C ARG A 67 -11.36 -2.22 3.08
N ARG A 68 -12.33 -1.86 3.91
CA ARG A 68 -13.35 -0.86 3.54
C ARG A 68 -12.73 0.49 3.24
N LYS A 69 -11.81 0.96 4.08
CA LYS A 69 -11.11 2.24 3.89
C LYS A 69 -10.25 2.25 2.64
N LEU A 70 -9.50 1.19 2.36
CA LEU A 70 -8.72 1.06 1.13
C LEU A 70 -9.64 1.11 -0.11
N ALA A 71 -10.78 0.42 -0.07
CA ALA A 71 -11.75 0.44 -1.18
C ALA A 71 -12.34 1.84 -1.39
N GLU A 72 -12.72 2.54 -0.30
CA GLU A 72 -13.20 3.93 -0.34
C GLU A 72 -12.15 4.87 -0.98
N ILE A 73 -10.88 4.75 -0.60
CA ILE A 73 -9.76 5.52 -1.19
C ILE A 73 -9.65 5.22 -2.69
N ALA A 74 -9.59 3.94 -3.06
CA ALA A 74 -9.41 3.52 -4.45
C ALA A 74 -10.55 4.04 -5.35
N GLN A 75 -11.80 3.88 -4.91
CA GLN A 75 -12.97 4.37 -5.63
C GLN A 75 -12.95 5.89 -5.81
N GLN A 76 -12.65 6.64 -4.76
CA GLN A 76 -12.60 8.10 -4.82
C GLN A 76 -11.49 8.61 -5.74
N LEU A 77 -10.32 7.96 -5.72
CA LEU A 77 -9.21 8.32 -6.63
C LEU A 77 -9.52 7.96 -8.07
N GLN A 78 -10.17 6.81 -8.31
CA GLN A 78 -10.63 6.41 -9.64
C GLN A 78 -11.57 7.48 -10.21
N GLN A 79 -12.56 7.94 -9.44
CA GLN A 79 -13.48 9.00 -9.86
C GLN A 79 -12.78 10.36 -10.02
N LYS A 80 -11.97 10.77 -9.04
CA LYS A 80 -11.30 12.08 -9.03
C LYS A 80 -10.36 12.28 -10.22
N TYR A 81 -9.57 11.26 -10.55
CA TYR A 81 -8.58 11.34 -11.62
C TYR A 81 -9.07 10.78 -12.96
N GLY A 82 -10.23 10.12 -12.98
CA GLY A 82 -10.70 9.37 -14.15
C GLY A 82 -9.72 8.26 -14.52
N LEU A 83 -9.35 7.45 -13.52
CA LEU A 83 -8.47 6.30 -13.72
C LEU A 83 -9.27 5.18 -14.40
N LEU A 84 -8.61 4.45 -15.28
CA LEU A 84 -9.18 3.24 -15.86
C LEU A 84 -9.21 2.13 -14.81
N ARG A 85 -8.10 1.98 -14.07
CA ARG A 85 -7.95 0.98 -13.01
C ARG A 85 -7.06 1.51 -11.88
N ILE A 86 -7.30 0.99 -10.68
CA ILE A 86 -6.43 1.20 -9.51
C ILE A 86 -6.48 -0.03 -8.61
N GLU A 87 -5.31 -0.54 -8.23
CA GLU A 87 -5.16 -1.59 -7.24
C GLU A 87 -4.35 -1.09 -6.05
N ILE A 88 -4.84 -1.36 -4.83
CA ILE A 88 -4.15 -1.03 -3.57
C ILE A 88 -3.99 -2.29 -2.73
N HIS A 89 -2.75 -2.72 -2.53
CA HIS A 89 -2.42 -3.88 -1.72
C HIS A 89 -1.56 -3.47 -0.52
N HIS A 90 -1.90 -3.96 0.66
CA HIS A 90 -1.14 -3.73 1.88
C HIS A 90 -0.76 -5.06 2.53
N ALA A 91 0.50 -5.21 2.91
CA ALA A 91 1.01 -6.38 3.58
C ALA A 91 0.74 -6.30 5.09
N ILE A 92 0.46 -7.43 5.73
CA ILE A 92 0.30 -7.55 7.18
C ILE A 92 1.30 -8.53 7.78
N GLY A 93 1.29 -8.67 9.10
CA GLY A 93 2.19 -9.57 9.81
C GLY A 93 3.62 -9.04 9.86
N GLU A 94 4.58 -9.94 10.03
CA GLU A 94 5.99 -9.57 10.15
C GLU A 94 6.63 -9.33 8.77
N LYS A 95 7.45 -8.28 8.67
CA LYS A 95 8.17 -7.89 7.46
C LYS A 95 9.61 -7.51 7.81
N LYS A 96 10.57 -8.07 7.08
CA LYS A 96 12.00 -7.82 7.24
C LYS A 96 12.47 -6.71 6.29
N PRO A 97 13.64 -6.10 6.55
CA PRO A 97 14.29 -5.19 5.61
C PRO A 97 14.27 -5.72 4.17
N GLY A 98 13.80 -4.89 3.23
CA GLY A 98 13.68 -5.24 1.82
C GLY A 98 12.30 -5.80 1.43
N ASP A 99 11.50 -6.32 2.36
CA ASP A 99 10.18 -6.86 2.06
C ASP A 99 9.22 -5.77 1.56
N THR A 100 8.32 -6.15 0.66
CA THR A 100 7.26 -5.26 0.15
C THR A 100 6.13 -5.15 1.15
N THR A 101 5.78 -3.92 1.51
CA THR A 101 4.72 -3.62 2.49
C THR A 101 3.48 -3.04 1.84
N VAL A 102 3.63 -2.31 0.74
CA VAL A 102 2.52 -1.66 0.02
C VAL A 102 2.81 -1.75 -1.46
N LEU A 103 1.80 -2.09 -2.25
CA LEU A 103 1.82 -2.01 -3.71
C LEU A 103 0.60 -1.24 -4.17
N ILE A 104 0.83 -0.18 -4.94
CA ILE A 104 -0.25 0.60 -5.59
C ILE A 104 0.04 0.61 -7.07
N ILE A 105 -0.94 0.24 -7.88
CA ILE A 105 -0.85 0.25 -9.34
C ILE A 105 -2.05 1.03 -9.85
N ALA A 106 -1.84 2.05 -10.68
CA ALA A 106 -2.93 2.80 -11.29
C ALA A 106 -2.68 3.01 -12.77
N SER A 107 -3.74 2.95 -13.56
CA SER A 107 -3.69 3.23 -14.99
C SER A 107 -4.68 4.30 -15.42
N ALA A 108 -4.28 5.08 -16.42
CA ALA A 108 -5.05 6.21 -16.92
C ALA A 108 -4.69 6.52 -18.38
N ASN A 109 -5.53 7.32 -19.03
CA ASN A 109 -5.27 7.82 -20.37
C ASN A 109 -4.01 8.71 -20.49
N THR A 110 -3.52 9.28 -19.39
CA THR A 110 -2.35 10.16 -19.37
C THR A 110 -1.47 9.90 -18.16
N ARG A 111 -0.15 9.99 -18.36
CA ARG A 111 0.86 9.83 -17.29
C ARG A 111 0.63 10.75 -16.10
N SER A 112 0.17 11.98 -16.31
CA SER A 112 -0.04 12.94 -15.22
C SER A 112 -1.13 12.48 -14.25
N LYS A 113 -2.20 11.83 -14.74
CA LYS A 113 -3.27 11.32 -13.88
C LYS A 113 -2.81 10.11 -13.09
N ALA A 114 -2.15 9.15 -13.75
CA ALA A 114 -1.63 7.95 -13.10
C ALA A 114 -0.64 8.29 -11.97
N LEU A 115 0.34 9.18 -12.23
CA LEU A 115 1.32 9.58 -11.23
C LEU A 115 0.69 10.29 -10.02
N LYS A 116 -0.18 11.29 -10.26
CA LYS A 116 -0.86 12.03 -9.19
C LYS A 116 -1.76 11.14 -8.34
N ALA A 117 -2.45 10.19 -8.97
CA ALA A 117 -3.30 9.25 -8.25
C ALA A 117 -2.49 8.32 -7.34
N VAL A 118 -1.36 7.81 -7.80
CA VAL A 118 -0.48 6.95 -6.98
C VAL A 118 0.11 7.72 -5.81
N GLU A 119 0.57 8.94 -6.04
CA GLU A 119 1.09 9.82 -4.99
C GLU A 119 0.03 10.12 -3.92
N GLU A 120 -1.18 10.49 -4.33
CA GLU A 120 -2.26 10.72 -3.37
C GLU A 120 -2.71 9.43 -2.67
N ALA A 121 -2.73 8.29 -3.39
CA ALA A 121 -3.11 7.01 -2.82
C ALA A 121 -2.24 6.63 -1.63
N ILE A 122 -0.91 6.73 -1.74
CA ILE A 122 -0.03 6.35 -0.65
C ILE A 122 -0.20 7.26 0.58
N GLU A 123 -0.38 8.57 0.38
CA GLU A 123 -0.59 9.50 1.49
C GLU A 123 -1.93 9.27 2.19
N ARG A 124 -2.99 8.99 1.41
CA ARG A 124 -4.31 8.62 1.97
C ARG A 124 -4.28 7.29 2.68
N VAL A 125 -3.60 6.27 2.14
CA VAL A 125 -3.46 4.96 2.79
C VAL A 125 -2.80 5.12 4.17
N LYS A 126 -1.70 5.88 4.27
CA LYS A 126 -1.02 6.12 5.56
C LYS A 126 -1.88 6.87 6.57
N LYS A 127 -2.73 7.78 6.10
CA LYS A 127 -3.54 8.67 6.96
C LYS A 127 -4.87 8.06 7.38
N GLU A 128 -5.53 7.32 6.49
CA GLU A 128 -6.92 6.90 6.65
C GLU A 128 -7.07 5.39 6.94
N ALA A 129 -6.10 4.55 6.56
CA ALA A 129 -6.19 3.12 6.82
C ALA A 129 -5.79 2.81 8.28
N PRO A 130 -6.64 2.15 9.08
CA PRO A 130 -6.34 1.77 10.46
C PRO A 130 -5.38 0.57 10.49
N ILE A 131 -4.12 0.83 10.12
CA ILE A 131 -3.03 -0.14 10.08
C ILE A 131 -1.94 0.37 11.02
N TRP A 132 -1.68 -0.39 12.08
CA TRP A 132 -0.68 -0.04 13.07
C TRP A 132 0.63 -0.76 12.76
N LYS A 133 1.74 -0.05 12.96
CA LYS A 133 3.07 -0.54 12.63
C LYS A 133 3.96 -0.44 13.85
N LEU A 134 4.42 -1.60 14.33
CA LEU A 134 5.49 -1.69 15.31
C LEU A 134 6.83 -1.86 14.59
N GLU A 135 7.79 -1.01 14.89
CA GLU A 135 9.16 -1.07 14.38
C GLU A 135 10.07 -1.66 15.45
N VAL A 136 10.65 -2.82 15.15
CA VAL A 136 11.60 -3.53 16.01
C VAL A 136 13.01 -3.32 15.50
N ARG A 137 13.87 -2.78 16.35
CA ARG A 137 15.24 -2.36 16.02
C ARG A 137 16.25 -2.94 17.00
N ASP A 138 17.51 -2.61 16.82
CA ASP A 138 18.57 -2.86 17.80
C ASP A 138 18.46 -1.95 19.04
N ASP A 139 17.95 -0.73 18.87
CA ASP A 139 17.78 0.27 19.95
C ASP A 139 16.41 0.25 20.64
N GLY A 140 15.54 -0.71 20.32
CA GLY A 140 14.25 -0.91 20.99
C GLY A 140 13.08 -1.16 20.06
N GLU A 141 11.87 -0.97 20.60
CA GLU A 141 10.61 -1.20 19.88
C GLU A 141 9.73 0.05 19.93
N TYR A 142 9.24 0.47 18.76
CA TYR A 142 8.57 1.75 18.59
C TYR A 142 7.29 1.58 17.78
N TRP A 143 6.16 2.02 18.34
CA TRP A 143 4.96 2.23 17.55
C TRP A 143 5.17 3.43 16.65
N ILE A 144 4.90 3.24 15.36
CA ILE A 144 4.91 4.31 14.38
C ILE A 144 3.47 4.77 14.20
N VAL A 145 3.20 6.01 14.56
CA VAL A 145 1.88 6.64 14.41
C VAL A 145 1.89 7.61 13.23
N GLY A 146 0.78 7.69 12.50
CA GLY A 146 0.45 8.65 11.44
C GLY A 146 1.62 9.26 10.66
N ASP A 147 2.16 10.36 11.19
CA ASP A 147 3.21 11.22 10.64
C ASP A 147 4.63 10.61 10.65
N GLY A 148 4.78 9.37 11.10
CA GLY A 148 6.06 8.69 11.22
C GLY A 148 6.74 8.88 12.58
N ARG A 149 6.05 9.51 13.55
CA ARG A 149 6.54 9.63 14.92
C ARG A 149 6.68 8.25 15.58
N ARG A 150 7.79 8.06 16.28
CA ARG A 150 8.13 6.86 17.06
C ARG A 150 7.73 7.05 18.52
N ILE A 151 6.88 6.18 19.02
CA ILE A 151 6.51 6.12 20.44
C ILE A 151 7.03 4.80 21.00
N ASN A 152 7.91 4.86 22.00
CA ASN A 152 8.49 3.65 22.59
C ASN A 152 7.37 2.78 23.19
N ARG A 153 7.34 1.49 22.84
CA ARG A 153 6.28 0.55 23.25
C ARG A 153 6.11 0.47 24.76
N THR A 154 7.19 0.56 25.54
CA THR A 154 7.12 0.44 27.01
C THR A 154 6.48 1.65 27.70
N LYS A 155 6.33 2.78 26.99
CA LYS A 155 5.76 4.02 27.53
C LYS A 155 4.25 4.16 27.31
N ILE A 156 3.58 3.15 26.74
CA ILE A 156 2.14 3.14 26.44
C ILE A 156 1.37 2.22 27.42
N ARG A 157 1.78 2.19 28.69
CA ARG A 157 1.02 1.50 29.76
C ARG A 157 0.04 2.46 30.42
#